data_AF-A0A9X0D247-F1
#
_entry.id   AF-A0A9X0D247-F1
#
_cell.length_a   1.000
_cell.length_b   1.000
_cell.length_c   1.000
_cell.angle_alpha   90.00
_cell.angle_beta   90.00
_cell.angle_gamma   90.00
#
_symmetry.space_group_name_H-M   'P 1'
#
loop_
_entity.id
_entity.type
_entity.pdbx_description
1 polymer ?
#
loop_
_entity_poly.entity_id
_entity_poly.type
_entity_poly.pdbx_seq_one_letter_code
_entity_poly.pdbx_strand_id
1 'polypeptide(L)'
;MANEEETRRRLGQFHFYPYPLGLPQPSSARDKYDVVAAIDFGTAFSGFAFSFNHRDGSEDIYMNKAWGSAQGYSTLKTPTCILLNQDKKFVKFGFEAAEKYAELEDAQDKSFYFFDRFKMMLHGCEGTLDRHTLLEARNRKRLRALDIFSKALEYLKERALKAILEHSGVEYRAKEAGLASRRDPNQLIIALEPEAAAVYCRQRKLREFVEGKGEETVKDTLVPASTQYLVIDNGGGTMDVTAHEVGDDDSIKEIYHATGGDYGGTKVDNEFQDLLDKIFGKNFMDEFRRSHPSDSLELMNDFEVKKRADRVMKGEVTRIRLPANFVNLLRHENGQDDNSIIRPHYKVDDVKISKDYLCLGSAIVRSLFEPAIASNRQSFEKASEAKCT
;
A
#
# COMPACT_ATOMS: atom_id res chain seq x y z
N MET A 1 29.55 11.23 -7.71
CA MET A 1 29.96 10.03 -6.98
C MET A 1 30.68 10.42 -5.68
N ALA A 2 30.00 11.17 -4.81
CA ALA A 2 30.44 11.34 -3.43
C ALA A 2 29.95 10.13 -2.64
N ASN A 3 30.83 9.60 -1.81
CA ASN A 3 30.82 8.22 -1.32
C ASN A 3 29.55 7.91 -0.48
N GLU A 4 28.74 6.96 -0.95
CA GLU A 4 27.59 6.37 -0.25
C GLU A 4 27.98 5.81 1.13
N GLU A 5 29.25 5.45 1.29
CA GLU A 5 29.90 5.02 2.55
C GLU A 5 30.07 6.19 3.56
N GLU A 6 30.16 7.43 3.09
CA GLU A 6 30.24 8.63 3.94
C GLU A 6 28.85 9.03 4.46
N THR A 7 27.81 8.81 3.65
CA THR A 7 26.41 8.86 4.08
C THR A 7 26.12 7.78 5.13
N ARG A 8 26.66 6.56 4.96
CA ARG A 8 26.62 5.49 5.99
C ARG A 8 27.29 5.90 7.31
N ARG A 9 28.42 6.61 7.28
CA ARG A 9 29.07 7.12 8.52
C ARG A 9 28.25 8.17 9.26
N ARG A 10 27.51 9.03 8.55
CA ARG A 10 26.66 10.06 9.18
C ARG A 10 25.33 9.52 9.69
N LEU A 11 24.72 8.55 8.99
CA LEU A 11 23.53 7.84 9.49
C LEU A 11 23.86 6.87 10.65
N GLY A 12 25.12 6.39 10.72
CA GLY A 12 25.64 5.61 11.85
C GLY A 12 25.78 6.36 13.19
N GLN A 13 25.43 7.65 13.26
CA GLN A 13 25.30 8.39 14.52
C GLN A 13 23.88 8.43 15.09
N PHE A 14 22.88 7.89 14.38
CA PHE A 14 21.77 7.27 15.08
C PHE A 14 22.28 5.91 15.52
N HIS A 15 22.27 5.64 16.83
CA HIS A 15 22.54 4.31 17.38
C HIS A 15 21.52 3.32 16.81
N PHE A 16 21.76 2.82 15.60
CA PHE A 16 21.40 1.47 15.22
C PHE A 16 22.22 0.60 16.15
N TYR A 17 21.57 0.06 17.18
CA TYR A 17 22.20 -0.96 17.99
C TYR A 17 22.68 -2.06 17.03
N PRO A 18 24.00 -2.34 16.96
CA PRO A 18 24.48 -3.46 16.20
C PRO A 18 23.83 -4.70 16.81
N TYR A 19 23.11 -5.47 16.00
CA TYR A 19 22.65 -6.80 16.36
C TYR A 19 23.86 -7.62 16.83
N PRO A 20 23.81 -8.12 18.08
CA PRO A 20 23.83 -9.56 18.25
C PRO A 20 22.59 -9.96 19.06
N LEU A 21 21.53 -10.36 18.38
CA LEU A 21 20.35 -10.97 18.96
C LEU A 21 20.05 -12.17 18.03
N GLY A 22 20.12 -13.45 18.45
CA GLY A 22 19.78 -13.91 19.77
C GLY A 22 18.39 -13.38 20.10
N LEU A 23 17.36 -13.81 19.35
CA LEU A 23 15.97 -13.56 19.72
C LEU A 23 15.84 -13.81 21.23
N PRO A 24 15.24 -12.89 22.01
CA PRO A 24 15.01 -13.15 23.41
C PRO A 24 14.30 -14.50 23.52
N GLN A 25 14.83 -15.36 24.41
CA GLN A 25 14.16 -16.60 24.77
C GLN A 25 12.68 -16.28 25.04
N PRO A 26 11.70 -17.02 24.46
CA PRO A 26 10.29 -16.62 24.40
C PRO A 26 9.61 -16.32 25.73
N SER A 27 10.25 -16.66 26.86
CA SER A 27 9.63 -16.66 28.18
C SER A 27 9.53 -15.29 28.87
N SER A 28 10.29 -14.26 28.50
CA SER A 28 10.25 -12.97 29.23
C SER A 28 9.41 -11.86 28.58
N ALA A 29 9.21 -11.92 27.25
CA ALA A 29 8.49 -10.88 26.51
C ALA A 29 6.98 -11.18 26.37
N ARG A 30 6.59 -12.47 26.24
CA ARG A 30 5.17 -12.88 26.19
C ARG A 30 4.42 -12.38 27.42
N ASP A 31 4.96 -12.58 28.62
CA ASP A 31 4.29 -12.18 29.87
C ASP A 31 4.16 -10.66 30.09
N LYS A 32 4.77 -9.83 29.23
CA LYS A 32 4.84 -8.37 29.42
C LYS A 32 3.75 -7.59 28.67
N TYR A 33 3.27 -8.09 27.54
CA TYR A 33 2.31 -7.38 26.71
C TYR A 33 1.06 -8.24 26.47
N ASP A 34 -0.12 -7.66 26.71
CA ASP A 34 -1.39 -8.32 26.48
C ASP A 34 -1.69 -8.47 24.97
N VAL A 35 -1.25 -7.49 24.17
CA VAL A 35 -1.53 -7.37 22.75
C VAL A 35 -0.30 -6.87 22.01
N VAL A 36 -0.03 -7.44 20.85
CA VAL A 36 0.92 -6.91 19.87
C VAL A 36 0.14 -6.43 18.66
N ALA A 37 0.36 -5.17 18.26
CA ALA A 37 -0.20 -4.60 17.05
C ALA A 37 0.90 -4.34 16.02
N ALA A 38 0.68 -4.77 14.78
CA ALA A 38 1.54 -4.52 13.64
C ALA A 38 0.87 -3.49 12.73
N ILE A 39 1.59 -2.42 12.42
CA ILE A 39 1.16 -1.39 11.46
C ILE A 39 1.97 -1.59 10.18
N ASP A 40 1.25 -1.88 9.10
CA ASP A 40 1.82 -1.86 7.77
C ASP A 40 1.61 -0.47 7.16
N PHE A 41 2.69 0.30 7.08
CA PHE A 41 2.72 1.63 6.52
C PHE A 41 3.15 1.60 5.05
N GLY A 42 2.23 1.18 4.19
CA GLY A 42 2.49 1.02 2.77
C GLY A 42 2.53 2.35 2.00
N THR A 43 3.11 2.27 0.80
CA THR A 43 3.28 3.41 -0.12
C THR A 43 1.94 3.95 -0.62
N ALA A 44 1.06 3.06 -1.07
CA ALA A 44 -0.27 3.40 -1.56
C ALA A 44 -1.37 3.21 -0.51
N PHE A 45 -1.29 2.15 0.29
CA PHE A 45 -2.30 1.77 1.27
C PHE A 45 -1.64 1.36 2.58
N SER A 46 -2.23 1.76 3.71
CA SER A 46 -1.81 1.39 5.05
C SER A 46 -2.88 0.55 5.75
N GLY A 47 -2.45 -0.32 6.66
CA GLY A 47 -3.33 -1.18 7.45
C GLY A 47 -2.68 -1.57 8.77
N PHE A 48 -3.43 -2.32 9.57
CA PHE A 48 -2.89 -2.90 10.80
C PHE A 48 -3.54 -4.25 11.08
N ALA A 49 -2.82 -5.06 11.84
CA ALA A 49 -3.29 -6.30 12.43
C ALA A 49 -2.87 -6.33 13.91
N PHE A 50 -3.52 -7.18 14.70
CA PHE A 50 -3.12 -7.40 16.08
C PHE A 50 -3.31 -8.86 16.47
N SER A 51 -2.60 -9.29 17.50
CA SER A 51 -2.72 -10.60 18.11
C SER A 51 -2.67 -10.45 19.62
N PHE A 52 -3.52 -11.18 20.34
CA PHE A 52 -3.48 -11.22 21.80
C PHE A 52 -2.50 -12.30 22.24
N ASN A 53 -1.81 -12.05 23.35
CA ASN A 53 -1.03 -13.09 23.98
C ASN A 53 -1.95 -14.01 24.79
N HIS A 54 -2.58 -14.98 24.12
CA HIS A 54 -3.49 -15.90 24.76
C HIS A 54 -2.73 -16.92 25.64
N ARG A 55 -3.26 -17.20 26.83
CA ARG A 55 -2.67 -18.18 27.77
C ARG A 55 -2.71 -19.62 27.26
N ASP A 56 -3.61 -19.90 26.32
CA ASP A 56 -3.72 -21.21 25.66
C ASP A 56 -2.70 -21.38 24.50
N GLY A 57 -1.93 -20.33 24.20
CA GLY A 57 -0.92 -20.33 23.15
C GLY A 57 -1.46 -20.16 21.74
N SER A 58 -2.72 -19.74 21.56
CA SER A 58 -3.22 -19.42 20.22
C SER A 58 -2.48 -18.24 19.60
N GLU A 59 -2.23 -18.30 18.30
CA GLU A 59 -1.50 -17.29 17.51
C GLU A 59 -2.43 -16.62 16.49
N ASP A 60 -3.67 -16.37 16.89
CA ASP A 60 -4.67 -15.77 16.02
C ASP A 60 -4.29 -14.33 15.65
N ILE A 61 -4.37 -14.02 14.36
CA ILE A 61 -4.09 -12.69 13.81
C ILE A 61 -5.41 -12.05 13.39
N TYR A 62 -5.75 -10.95 14.03
CA TYR A 62 -6.94 -10.17 13.76
C TYR A 62 -6.59 -9.00 12.85
N MET A 63 -7.15 -8.99 11.65
CA MET A 63 -6.98 -7.90 10.69
C MET A 63 -8.20 -6.99 10.69
N ASN A 64 -7.99 -5.67 10.64
CA ASN A 64 -9.09 -4.75 10.41
C ASN A 64 -9.62 -4.87 8.98
N LYS A 65 -10.92 -5.16 8.83
CA LYS A 65 -11.62 -5.31 7.54
C LYS A 65 -12.62 -4.19 7.26
N ALA A 66 -12.80 -3.27 8.21
CA ALA A 66 -13.82 -2.24 8.18
C ALA A 66 -13.29 -0.90 7.66
N TRP A 67 -12.45 -0.94 6.62
CA TRP A 67 -12.05 0.26 5.90
C TRP A 67 -12.99 0.51 4.73
N GLY A 68 -13.39 1.78 4.54
CA GLY A 68 -14.21 2.22 3.42
C GLY A 68 -15.71 1.88 3.54
N SER A 69 -16.19 1.52 4.74
CA SER A 69 -17.58 1.11 4.96
C SER A 69 -18.58 2.21 4.64
N ALA A 70 -18.21 3.48 4.83
CA ALA A 70 -19.03 4.63 4.44
C ALA A 70 -19.25 4.69 2.91
N GLN A 71 -18.28 4.18 2.13
CA GLN A 71 -18.32 4.12 0.67
C GLN A 71 -18.81 2.74 0.15
N GLY A 72 -19.34 1.88 1.04
CA GLY A 72 -19.82 0.54 0.69
C GLY A 72 -18.70 -0.49 0.48
N TYR A 73 -17.46 -0.17 0.84
CA TYR A 73 -16.33 -1.09 0.77
C TYR A 73 -16.09 -1.81 2.10
N SER A 74 -15.43 -2.97 2.03
CA SER A 74 -14.85 -3.66 3.19
C SER A 74 -13.46 -4.13 2.78
N THR A 75 -12.45 -3.31 3.05
CA THR A 75 -11.07 -3.59 2.67
C THR A 75 -10.17 -3.78 3.89
N LEU A 76 -9.04 -4.48 3.69
CA LEU A 76 -8.03 -4.71 4.73
C LEU A 76 -7.13 -3.49 4.97
N LYS A 77 -7.07 -2.58 3.99
CA LYS A 77 -6.24 -1.38 4.03
C LYS A 77 -7.00 -0.16 3.55
N THR A 78 -6.51 1.02 3.90
CA THR A 78 -7.02 2.32 3.46
C THR A 78 -5.91 3.12 2.77
N PRO A 79 -6.20 4.05 1.84
CA PRO A 79 -5.15 4.83 1.18
C PRO A 79 -4.20 5.52 2.16
N THR A 80 -2.92 5.58 1.85
CA THR A 80 -1.92 6.30 2.64
C THR A 80 -2.01 7.79 2.29
N CYS A 81 -3.06 8.45 2.79
CA CYS A 81 -3.27 9.89 2.63
C CYS A 81 -3.80 10.53 3.90
N ILE A 82 -3.48 11.81 4.10
CA ILE A 82 -3.81 12.56 5.30
C ILE A 82 -4.23 13.99 4.94
N LEU A 83 -5.29 14.45 5.60
CA LEU A 83 -5.81 15.81 5.47
C LEU A 83 -5.59 16.56 6.79
N LEU A 84 -4.99 17.75 6.68
CA LEU A 84 -4.79 18.67 7.79
C LEU A 84 -5.46 20.01 7.50
N ASN A 85 -5.94 20.67 8.55
CA ASN A 85 -6.54 22.00 8.42
C ASN A 85 -5.47 23.11 8.31
N GLN A 86 -5.91 24.36 8.22
CA GLN A 86 -5.05 25.55 8.12
C GLN A 86 -4.06 25.68 9.30
N ASP A 87 -4.46 25.22 10.50
CA ASP A 87 -3.64 25.18 11.71
C ASP A 87 -2.70 23.96 11.77
N LYS A 88 -2.62 23.17 10.69
CA LYS A 88 -1.82 21.93 10.58
C LYS A 88 -2.27 20.84 11.56
N LYS A 89 -3.52 20.92 12.04
CA LYS A 89 -4.14 19.90 12.88
C LYS A 89 -4.73 18.79 12.03
N PHE A 90 -4.69 17.57 12.57
CA PHE A 90 -5.27 16.40 11.93
C PHE A 90 -6.78 16.59 11.68
N VAL A 91 -7.24 16.21 10.49
CA VAL A 91 -8.66 16.25 10.12
C VAL A 91 -9.14 14.84 9.80
N LYS A 92 -8.52 14.17 8.82
CA LYS A 92 -8.89 12.82 8.36
C LYS A 92 -7.67 12.06 7.83
N PHE A 93 -7.79 10.74 7.74
CA PHE A 93 -6.84 9.84 7.09
C PHE A 93 -7.57 8.84 6.18
N GLY A 94 -6.91 8.36 5.13
CA GLY A 94 -7.44 7.30 4.26
C GLY A 94 -8.61 7.73 3.40
N PHE A 95 -9.58 6.82 3.19
CA PHE A 95 -10.74 7.08 2.33
C PHE A 95 -11.47 8.39 2.69
N GLU A 96 -11.68 8.63 3.98
CA GLU A 96 -12.34 9.85 4.46
C GLU A 96 -11.51 11.13 4.18
N ALA A 97 -10.18 11.03 4.12
CA ALA A 97 -9.32 12.16 3.76
C ALA A 97 -9.39 12.45 2.26
N ALA A 98 -9.37 11.42 1.43
CA ALA A 98 -9.47 11.55 -0.02
C ALA A 98 -10.83 12.14 -0.43
N GLU A 99 -11.93 11.61 0.11
CA GLU A 99 -13.28 12.11 -0.11
C GLU A 99 -13.41 13.57 0.33
N LYS A 100 -12.99 13.87 1.58
CA LYS A 100 -13.09 15.24 2.08
C LYS A 100 -12.25 16.22 1.27
N TYR A 101 -11.10 15.79 0.78
CA TYR A 101 -10.27 16.63 -0.08
C TYR A 101 -10.92 16.88 -1.45
N ALA A 102 -11.53 15.87 -2.07
CA ALA A 102 -12.26 16.05 -3.32
C ALA A 102 -13.42 17.05 -3.20
N GLU A 103 -14.18 17.00 -2.09
CA GLU A 103 -15.21 18.00 -1.77
C GLU A 103 -14.63 19.42 -1.64
N LEU A 104 -13.44 19.55 -1.04
CA LEU A 104 -12.76 20.84 -0.92
C LEU A 104 -12.28 21.35 -2.27
N GLU A 105 -11.87 20.46 -3.17
CA GLU A 105 -11.52 20.83 -4.55
C GLU A 105 -12.74 21.28 -5.35
N ASP A 106 -13.89 20.61 -5.21
CA ASP A 106 -15.17 21.07 -5.78
C ASP A 106 -15.53 22.48 -5.29
N ALA A 107 -15.34 22.74 -3.99
CA ALA A 107 -15.58 24.03 -3.35
C ALA A 107 -14.46 25.06 -3.59
N GLN A 108 -13.38 24.69 -4.30
CA GLN A 108 -12.19 25.52 -4.56
C GLN A 108 -11.46 26.02 -3.29
N ASP A 109 -11.62 25.32 -2.16
CA ASP A 109 -10.95 25.65 -0.90
C ASP A 109 -9.54 25.03 -0.84
N LYS A 110 -8.53 25.87 -1.09
CA LYS A 110 -7.10 25.48 -1.07
C LYS A 110 -6.44 25.66 0.29
N SER A 111 -7.21 25.90 1.34
CA SER A 111 -6.68 26.26 2.65
C SER A 111 -6.12 25.05 3.42
N PHE A 112 -6.63 23.85 3.15
CA PHE A 112 -6.22 22.59 3.75
C PHE A 112 -4.93 22.03 3.14
N TYR A 113 -4.21 21.23 3.92
CA TYR A 113 -3.03 20.49 3.48
C TYR A 113 -3.43 19.04 3.25
N PHE A 114 -3.38 18.58 2.01
CA PHE A 114 -3.59 17.18 1.66
C PHE A 114 -2.29 16.58 1.12
N PHE A 115 -1.93 15.43 1.70
CA PHE A 115 -0.78 14.64 1.29
C PHE A 115 -1.27 13.24 0.94
N ASP A 116 -1.13 12.83 -0.31
CA ASP A 116 -1.39 11.47 -0.78
C ASP A 116 -0.08 10.76 -1.13
N ARG A 117 0.00 9.45 -0.81
CA ARG A 117 1.18 8.62 -1.07
C ARG A 117 2.47 9.25 -0.57
N PHE A 118 2.43 9.91 0.59
CA PHE A 118 3.56 10.73 1.05
C PHE A 118 4.80 9.93 1.47
N LYS A 119 4.70 8.60 1.63
CA LYS A 119 5.87 7.70 1.66
C LYS A 119 6.63 7.74 0.33
N MET A 120 5.91 7.83 -0.79
CA MET A 120 6.52 7.96 -2.12
C MET A 120 7.33 9.22 -2.31
N MET A 121 6.97 10.30 -1.60
CA MET A 121 7.70 11.56 -1.68
C MET A 121 9.09 11.52 -1.04
N LEU A 122 9.41 10.45 -0.30
CA LEU A 122 10.74 10.23 0.27
C LEU A 122 11.64 9.42 -0.67
N HIS A 123 11.09 8.71 -1.66
CA HIS A 123 11.89 8.00 -2.66
C HIS A 123 12.67 9.00 -3.54
N GLY A 124 13.89 8.64 -3.91
CA GLY A 124 14.81 9.51 -4.65
C GLY A 124 15.50 10.58 -3.78
N CYS A 125 15.16 10.67 -2.49
CA CYS A 125 15.86 11.54 -1.53
C CYS A 125 16.93 10.78 -0.74
N GLU A 126 17.23 9.53 -1.08
CA GLU A 126 18.17 8.68 -0.36
C GLU A 126 19.52 9.40 -0.20
N GLY A 127 20.00 9.48 1.05
CA GLY A 127 21.23 10.18 1.41
C GLY A 127 21.11 11.70 1.64
N THR A 128 19.94 12.29 1.39
CA THR A 128 19.62 13.70 1.76
C THR A 128 18.51 13.82 2.80
N LEU A 129 17.91 12.70 3.19
CA LEU A 129 16.87 12.66 4.23
C LEU A 129 17.43 13.02 5.60
N ASP A 130 16.75 13.93 6.28
CA ASP A 130 17.04 14.34 7.65
C ASP A 130 15.76 14.71 8.42
N ARG A 131 15.91 15.15 9.68
CA ARG A 131 14.78 15.51 10.55
C ARG A 131 14.03 16.78 10.12
N HIS A 132 14.59 17.53 9.18
CA HIS A 132 14.06 18.77 8.63
C HIS A 132 13.45 18.59 7.24
N THR A 133 13.54 17.39 6.63
CA THR A 133 12.93 17.08 5.33
C THR A 133 11.47 17.53 5.28
N LEU A 134 11.16 18.32 4.25
CA LEU A 134 9.85 18.90 4.00
C LEU A 134 9.16 18.17 2.84
N LEU A 135 7.87 17.88 3.02
CA LEU A 135 7.00 17.38 1.96
C LEU A 135 6.05 18.48 1.51
N GLU A 136 5.71 18.49 0.23
CA GLU A 136 4.79 19.45 -0.40
C GLU A 136 3.36 18.87 -0.47
N ALA A 137 2.40 19.57 0.13
CA ALA A 137 0.98 19.24 -0.01
C ALA A 137 0.45 19.65 -1.39
N ARG A 138 -0.74 19.15 -1.76
CA ARG A 138 -1.40 19.53 -3.03
C ARG A 138 -1.61 21.05 -3.21
N ASN A 139 -1.77 21.78 -2.11
CA ASN A 139 -1.87 23.25 -2.12
C ASN A 139 -0.52 23.97 -2.25
N ARG A 140 0.57 23.26 -2.56
CA ARG A 140 1.96 23.75 -2.70
C ARG A 140 2.63 24.23 -1.42
N LYS A 141 1.96 24.15 -0.27
CA LYS A 141 2.57 24.46 1.02
C LYS A 141 3.34 23.25 1.54
N ARG A 142 4.37 23.48 2.36
CA ARG A 142 5.27 22.44 2.85
C ARG A 142 5.17 22.24 4.35
N LEU A 143 5.29 20.99 4.80
CA LEU A 143 5.37 20.59 6.21
C LEU A 143 6.46 19.53 6.40
N ARG A 144 6.96 19.36 7.63
CA ARG A 144 7.99 18.36 7.90
C ARG A 144 7.42 16.96 7.74
N ALA A 145 8.18 16.07 7.09
CA ALA A 145 7.84 14.67 6.97
C ALA A 145 7.53 14.06 8.35
N LEU A 146 8.37 14.31 9.35
CA LEU A 146 8.15 13.81 10.72
C LEU A 146 6.79 14.20 11.30
N ASP A 147 6.31 15.42 11.06
CA ASP A 147 5.01 15.86 11.59
C ASP A 147 3.85 15.12 10.90
N ILE A 148 3.99 14.85 9.59
CA ILE A 148 2.99 14.14 8.77
C ILE A 148 2.93 12.67 9.19
N PHE A 149 4.07 11.98 9.22
CA PHE A 149 4.15 10.57 9.60
C PHE A 149 3.73 10.33 11.05
N SER A 150 4.10 11.22 11.99
CA SER A 150 3.69 11.08 13.39
C SER A 150 2.17 11.12 13.54
N LYS A 151 1.49 12.05 12.84
CA LYS A 151 0.01 12.15 12.86
C LYS A 151 -0.65 10.93 12.23
N ALA A 152 -0.09 10.41 11.14
CA ALA A 152 -0.60 9.22 10.49
C ALA A 152 -0.47 7.98 11.38
N LEU A 153 0.68 7.78 12.02
CA LEU A 153 0.91 6.68 12.97
C LEU A 153 0.04 6.80 14.22
N GLU A 154 -0.17 8.02 14.73
CA GLU A 154 -1.08 8.28 15.85
C GLU A 154 -2.52 7.88 15.49
N TYR A 155 -3.01 8.25 14.31
CA TYR A 155 -4.31 7.82 13.82
C TYR A 155 -4.44 6.29 13.70
N LEU A 156 -3.44 5.63 13.08
CA LEU A 156 -3.47 4.17 12.90
C LEU A 156 -3.46 3.44 14.25
N LYS A 157 -2.68 3.94 15.21
CA LYS A 157 -2.66 3.44 16.60
C LYS A 157 -4.03 3.58 17.25
N GLU A 158 -4.66 4.76 17.17
CA GLU A 158 -5.99 4.98 17.75
C GLU A 158 -7.04 4.06 17.11
N ARG A 159 -6.97 3.86 15.79
CA ARG A 159 -7.87 2.94 15.11
C ARG A 159 -7.64 1.48 15.50
N ALA A 160 -6.39 1.08 15.72
CA ALA A 160 -6.05 -0.25 16.22
C ALA A 160 -6.59 -0.48 17.63
N LEU A 161 -6.43 0.49 18.54
CA LEU A 161 -6.99 0.41 19.89
C LEU A 161 -8.51 0.32 19.88
N LYS A 162 -9.17 1.06 18.99
CA LYS A 162 -10.62 0.96 18.81
C LYS A 162 -11.03 -0.43 18.30
N ALA A 163 -10.31 -1.00 17.33
CA ALA A 163 -10.59 -2.35 16.82
C ALA A 163 -10.35 -3.44 17.89
N ILE A 164 -9.33 -3.28 18.73
CA ILE A 164 -9.05 -4.17 19.87
C ILE A 164 -10.20 -4.10 20.88
N LEU A 165 -10.68 -2.90 21.21
CA LEU A 165 -11.84 -2.70 22.07
C LEU A 165 -13.11 -3.34 21.49
N GLU A 166 -13.38 -3.11 20.20
CA GLU A 166 -14.53 -3.70 19.49
C GLU A 166 -14.48 -5.24 19.49
N HIS A 167 -13.29 -5.83 19.45
CA HIS A 167 -13.11 -7.28 19.42
C HIS A 167 -13.11 -7.95 20.81
N SER A 168 -12.43 -7.35 21.78
CA SER A 168 -12.16 -7.95 23.10
C SER A 168 -13.00 -7.37 24.24
N GLY A 169 -13.59 -6.19 24.06
CA GLY A 169 -14.21 -5.42 25.14
C GLY A 169 -13.21 -4.75 26.10
N VAL A 170 -11.90 -4.90 25.88
CA VAL A 170 -10.86 -4.31 26.72
C VAL A 170 -10.47 -2.92 26.21
N GLU A 171 -10.57 -1.93 27.09
CA GLU A 171 -10.15 -0.55 26.80
C GLU A 171 -8.72 -0.31 27.31
N TYR A 172 -7.80 0.00 26.39
CA TYR A 172 -6.44 0.41 26.70
C TYR A 172 -6.34 1.94 26.64
N ARG A 173 -5.82 2.58 27.71
CA ARG A 173 -5.69 4.05 27.73
C ARG A 173 -4.47 4.50 26.94
N ALA A 174 -4.53 5.73 26.40
CA ALA A 174 -3.43 6.30 25.60
C ALA A 174 -2.05 6.33 26.30
N LYS A 175 -2.02 6.41 27.64
CA LYS A 175 -0.78 6.36 28.45
C LYS A 175 -0.18 4.96 28.56
N GLU A 176 -1.01 3.91 28.41
CA GLU A 176 -0.63 2.49 28.46
C GLU A 176 -0.29 1.97 27.06
N ALA A 177 -0.91 2.55 26.02
CA ALA A 177 -0.77 2.16 24.61
C ALA A 177 0.09 3.13 23.79
N GLY A 178 1.19 3.63 24.35
CA GLY A 178 2.18 4.40 23.58
C GLY A 178 2.81 3.54 22.47
N LEU A 179 3.12 4.12 21.31
CA LEU A 179 3.81 3.38 20.23
C LEU A 179 5.25 3.01 20.61
N ALA A 180 5.90 3.84 21.42
CA ALA A 180 7.26 3.62 21.90
C ALA A 180 7.50 4.39 23.21
N SER A 181 8.34 3.83 24.07
CA SER A 181 8.75 4.44 25.33
C SER A 181 10.26 4.34 25.50
N ARG A 182 10.91 5.44 25.92
CA ARG A 182 12.35 5.39 26.27
C ARG A 182 12.64 4.48 27.46
N ARG A 183 11.63 4.20 28.29
CA ARG A 183 11.76 3.28 29.44
C ARG A 183 11.56 1.83 29.03
N ASP A 184 11.07 1.59 27.81
CA ASP A 184 10.78 0.27 27.28
C ASP A 184 11.17 0.19 25.79
N PRO A 185 12.47 0.04 25.49
CA PRO A 185 12.95 0.05 24.11
C PRO A 185 12.41 -1.14 23.29
N ASN A 186 11.96 -2.21 23.95
CA ASN A 186 11.39 -3.39 23.29
C ASN A 186 9.90 -3.22 22.97
N GLN A 187 9.29 -2.07 23.26
CA GLN A 187 7.90 -1.77 22.94
C GLN A 187 7.67 -1.54 21.44
N LEU A 188 8.72 -1.15 20.71
CA LEU A 188 8.67 -0.90 19.27
C LEU A 188 9.70 -1.77 18.57
N ILE A 189 9.24 -2.53 17.58
CA ILE A 189 10.08 -3.27 16.64
C ILE A 189 9.81 -2.69 15.26
N ILE A 190 10.89 -2.38 14.53
CA ILE A 190 10.81 -2.07 13.11
C ILE A 190 11.24 -3.33 12.38
N ALA A 191 10.34 -3.89 11.59
CA ALA A 191 10.60 -5.04 10.72
C ALA A 191 10.53 -4.59 9.27
N LEU A 192 11.39 -5.14 8.42
CA LEU A 192 11.26 -4.93 6.98
C LEU A 192 10.06 -5.72 6.45
N GLU A 193 9.33 -5.13 5.50
CA GLU A 193 8.19 -5.77 4.82
C GLU A 193 8.53 -7.20 4.29
N PRO A 194 9.66 -7.41 3.57
CA PRO A 194 10.04 -8.75 3.11
C PRO A 194 10.37 -9.74 4.23
N GLU A 195 10.95 -9.29 5.36
CA GLU A 195 11.25 -10.14 6.52
C GLU A 195 9.96 -10.60 7.21
N ALA A 196 9.02 -9.66 7.43
CA ALA A 196 7.72 -9.96 8.01
C ALA A 196 6.94 -10.95 7.14
N ALA A 197 6.94 -10.75 5.82
CA ALA A 197 6.33 -11.67 4.86
C ALA A 197 6.99 -13.06 4.89
N ALA A 198 8.32 -13.11 4.95
CA ALA A 198 9.07 -14.37 5.02
C ALA A 198 8.74 -15.18 6.27
N VAL A 199 8.77 -14.54 7.45
CA VAL A 199 8.43 -15.20 8.73
C VAL A 199 7.00 -15.73 8.68
N TYR A 200 6.05 -14.92 8.22
CA TYR A 200 4.66 -15.34 8.10
C TYR A 200 4.52 -16.56 7.20
N CYS A 201 4.99 -16.48 5.94
CA CYS A 201 4.84 -17.56 4.96
C CYS A 201 5.51 -18.86 5.41
N ARG A 202 6.68 -18.80 6.04
CA ARG A 202 7.40 -19.98 6.52
C ARG A 202 6.64 -20.77 7.59
N GLN A 203 5.87 -20.07 8.44
CA GLN A 203 5.09 -20.67 9.53
C GLN A 203 3.72 -21.23 9.07
N ARG A 204 3.26 -20.88 7.86
CA ARG A 204 1.99 -21.36 7.32
C ARG A 204 2.11 -22.80 6.81
N LYS A 205 0.98 -23.50 6.79
CA LYS A 205 0.88 -24.86 6.24
C LYS A 205 1.03 -24.83 4.73
N LEU A 206 1.80 -25.75 4.17
CA LEU A 206 2.06 -25.77 2.72
C LEU A 206 0.77 -25.87 1.88
N ARG A 207 -0.23 -26.59 2.38
CA ARG A 207 -1.56 -26.74 1.75
C ARG A 207 -2.31 -25.43 1.51
N GLU A 208 -1.92 -24.35 2.18
CA GLU A 208 -2.54 -23.03 2.01
C GLU A 208 -2.03 -22.31 0.75
N PHE A 209 -0.91 -22.76 0.19
CA PHE A 209 -0.31 -22.19 -1.02
C PHE A 209 -0.40 -23.12 -2.23
N VAL A 210 -0.36 -24.44 -2.00
CA VAL A 210 -0.35 -25.46 -3.07
C VAL A 210 -1.39 -26.53 -2.75
N GLU A 211 -2.12 -27.01 -3.77
CA GLU A 211 -3.07 -28.10 -3.59
C GLU A 211 -2.37 -29.37 -3.05
N GLY A 212 -2.72 -29.78 -1.83
CA GLY A 212 -2.10 -30.91 -1.15
C GLY A 212 -2.84 -31.30 0.15
N LYS A 213 -2.54 -32.47 0.70
CA LYS A 213 -3.21 -33.04 1.89
C LYS A 213 -2.33 -33.10 3.16
N GLY A 214 -1.22 -32.36 3.20
CA GLY A 214 -0.28 -32.35 4.34
C GLY A 214 -0.59 -31.28 5.40
N GLU A 215 -0.12 -31.52 6.62
CA GLU A 215 -0.13 -30.54 7.74
C GLU A 215 1.23 -29.86 7.94
N GLU A 216 2.24 -30.23 7.15
CA GLU A 216 3.60 -29.71 7.23
C GLU A 216 3.66 -28.23 6.85
N THR A 217 4.57 -27.49 7.48
CA THR A 217 4.77 -26.06 7.20
C THR A 217 5.67 -25.85 5.98
N VAL A 218 5.64 -24.64 5.43
CA VAL A 218 6.57 -24.23 4.36
C VAL A 218 8.02 -24.37 4.82
N LYS A 219 8.31 -24.05 6.08
CA LYS A 219 9.64 -24.23 6.68
C LYS A 219 10.10 -25.70 6.67
N ASP A 220 9.22 -26.62 7.03
CA ASP A 220 9.60 -28.05 7.16
C ASP A 220 9.87 -28.70 5.79
N THR A 221 9.32 -28.13 4.72
CA THR A 221 9.27 -28.76 3.40
C THR A 221 10.13 -28.03 2.36
N LEU A 222 9.78 -26.79 2.07
CA LEU A 222 10.34 -26.02 0.95
C LEU A 222 11.54 -25.19 1.37
N VAL A 223 11.63 -24.82 2.66
CA VAL A 223 12.64 -23.87 3.16
C VAL A 223 13.34 -24.38 4.42
N PRO A 224 14.00 -25.57 4.38
CA PRO A 224 14.85 -26.03 5.46
C PRO A 224 16.11 -25.15 5.61
N ALA A 225 16.92 -25.43 6.64
CA ALA A 225 18.21 -24.77 6.85
C ALA A 225 19.09 -24.79 5.58
N SER A 226 19.88 -23.73 5.41
CA SER A 226 20.71 -23.47 4.21
C SER A 226 19.92 -23.25 2.90
N THR A 227 18.59 -23.12 2.96
CA THR A 227 17.79 -22.80 1.76
C THR A 227 17.82 -21.31 1.48
N GLN A 228 18.02 -20.98 0.21
CA GLN A 228 17.86 -19.62 -0.29
C GLN A 228 16.55 -19.47 -1.05
N TYR A 229 15.83 -18.38 -0.80
CA TYR A 229 14.58 -18.06 -1.47
C TYR A 229 14.48 -16.58 -1.76
N LEU A 230 13.50 -16.21 -2.58
CA LEU A 230 13.18 -14.83 -2.91
C LEU A 230 11.86 -14.45 -2.26
N VAL A 231 11.80 -13.23 -1.75
CA VAL A 231 10.55 -12.55 -1.41
C VAL A 231 10.36 -11.45 -2.43
N ILE A 232 9.21 -11.49 -3.10
CA ILE A 232 8.82 -10.51 -4.10
C ILE A 232 7.63 -9.75 -3.53
N ASP A 233 7.87 -8.54 -3.03
CA ASP A 233 6.82 -7.65 -2.56
C ASP A 233 6.36 -6.75 -3.72
N ASN A 234 5.19 -7.04 -4.28
CA ASN A 234 4.56 -6.24 -5.32
C ASN A 234 3.50 -5.34 -4.69
N GLY A 235 3.97 -4.24 -4.09
CA GLY A 235 3.15 -3.26 -3.43
C GLY A 235 2.38 -2.33 -4.39
N GLY A 236 1.77 -1.29 -3.81
CA GLY A 236 1.04 -0.30 -4.58
C GLY A 236 1.94 0.72 -5.27
N GLY A 237 2.99 1.20 -4.61
CA GLY A 237 3.96 2.13 -5.19
C GLY A 237 5.21 1.43 -5.72
N THR A 238 5.75 0.49 -4.93
CA THR A 238 7.04 -0.17 -5.20
C THR A 238 6.86 -1.64 -5.53
N MET A 239 7.81 -2.18 -6.28
CA MET A 239 8.14 -3.60 -6.26
C MET A 239 9.50 -3.75 -5.62
N ASP A 240 9.62 -4.62 -4.61
CA ASP A 240 10.85 -4.92 -3.92
C ASP A 240 11.16 -6.42 -4.04
N VAL A 241 12.35 -6.75 -4.57
CA VAL A 241 12.84 -8.14 -4.65
C VAL A 241 13.99 -8.32 -3.67
N THR A 242 13.74 -9.12 -2.63
CA THR A 242 14.73 -9.45 -1.61
C THR A 242 15.08 -10.91 -1.67
N ALA A 243 16.34 -11.24 -1.39
CA ALA A 243 16.74 -12.61 -1.19
C ALA A 243 17.10 -12.92 0.25
N HIS A 244 16.62 -14.07 0.70
CA HIS A 244 16.92 -14.59 2.01
C HIS A 244 17.67 -15.92 1.94
N GLU A 245 18.47 -16.17 2.97
CA GLU A 245 19.05 -17.46 3.31
C GLU A 245 18.60 -17.84 4.73
N VAL A 246 18.23 -19.10 4.93
CA VAL A 246 17.91 -19.64 6.25
C VAL A 246 19.17 -20.20 6.88
N GLY A 247 19.55 -19.67 8.05
CA GLY A 247 20.65 -20.20 8.85
C GLY A 247 20.30 -21.53 9.53
N ASP A 248 21.32 -22.24 10.01
CA ASP A 248 21.13 -23.53 10.72
C ASP A 248 20.34 -23.38 12.03
N ASP A 249 20.30 -22.18 12.59
CA ASP A 249 19.54 -21.81 13.80
C ASP A 249 18.14 -21.25 13.48
N ASP A 250 17.67 -21.42 12.24
CA ASP A 250 16.40 -20.91 11.73
C ASP A 250 16.33 -19.38 11.52
N SER A 251 17.44 -18.68 11.73
CA SER A 251 17.54 -17.24 11.43
C SER A 251 17.37 -16.95 9.94
N ILE A 252 16.80 -15.79 9.62
CA ILE A 252 16.66 -15.32 8.24
C ILE A 252 17.70 -14.24 8.02
N LYS A 253 18.57 -14.43 7.02
CA LYS A 253 19.59 -13.47 6.61
C LYS A 253 19.27 -12.92 5.24
N GLU A 254 19.21 -11.60 5.11
CA GLU A 254 19.19 -10.93 3.81
C GLU A 254 20.55 -11.09 3.12
N ILE A 255 20.54 -11.71 1.94
CA ILE A 255 21.74 -11.97 1.12
C ILE A 255 21.73 -11.15 -0.18
N TYR A 256 20.59 -10.57 -0.55
CA TYR A 256 20.48 -9.59 -1.61
C TYR A 256 19.47 -8.54 -1.19
N HIS A 257 19.92 -7.28 -1.19
CA HIS A 257 19.10 -6.15 -0.81
C HIS A 257 17.98 -5.89 -1.82
N ALA A 258 16.85 -5.43 -1.32
CA ALA A 258 15.72 -5.02 -2.14
C ALA A 258 16.18 -4.10 -3.28
N THR A 259 16.00 -4.55 -4.52
CA THR A 259 15.98 -3.64 -5.66
C THR A 259 14.55 -3.16 -5.85
N GLY A 260 14.34 -1.91 -5.46
CA GLY A 260 13.05 -1.22 -5.53
C GLY A 260 12.89 -0.45 -6.84
N GLY A 261 11.66 -0.37 -7.34
CA GLY A 261 11.30 0.61 -8.37
C GLY A 261 9.81 0.90 -8.41
N ASP A 262 9.44 2.03 -9.03
CA ASP A 262 8.07 2.57 -9.10
C ASP A 262 7.19 1.76 -10.08
N TYR A 263 7.03 0.47 -9.81
CA TYR A 263 6.40 -0.52 -10.68
C TYR A 263 5.18 -1.20 -10.04
N GLY A 264 4.74 -0.70 -8.88
CA GLY A 264 3.58 -1.24 -8.16
C GLY A 264 2.23 -0.99 -8.85
N GLY A 265 1.15 -1.33 -8.15
CA GLY A 265 -0.22 -1.18 -8.64
C GLY A 265 -0.63 0.25 -9.09
N THR A 266 0.09 1.29 -8.67
CA THR A 266 -0.10 2.69 -9.11
C THR A 266 0.25 2.86 -10.58
N LYS A 267 1.19 2.08 -11.12
CA LYS A 267 1.51 2.10 -12.56
C LYS A 267 0.32 1.64 -13.39
N VAL A 268 -0.42 0.63 -12.92
CA VAL A 268 -1.67 0.17 -13.56
C VAL A 268 -2.75 1.25 -13.51
N ASP A 269 -2.82 2.04 -12.43
CA ASP A 269 -3.74 3.19 -12.34
C ASP A 269 -3.38 4.30 -13.33
N ASN A 270 -2.09 4.51 -13.58
CA ASN A 270 -1.62 5.47 -14.58
C ASN A 270 -1.95 4.99 -16.00
N GLU A 271 -1.72 3.71 -16.33
CA GLU A 271 -2.12 3.15 -17.62
C GLU A 271 -3.63 3.23 -17.85
N PHE A 272 -4.44 3.10 -16.79
CA PHE A 272 -5.87 3.31 -16.89
C PHE A 272 -6.22 4.78 -17.17
N GLN A 273 -5.56 5.74 -16.51
CA GLN A 273 -5.73 7.15 -16.83
C GLN A 273 -5.32 7.47 -18.27
N ASP A 274 -4.21 6.91 -18.75
CA ASP A 274 -3.77 7.06 -20.14
C ASP A 274 -4.75 6.43 -21.13
N LEU A 275 -5.39 5.31 -20.77
CA LEU A 275 -6.47 4.72 -21.56
C LEU A 275 -7.66 5.68 -21.64
N LEU A 276 -8.07 6.30 -20.53
CA LEU A 276 -9.14 7.29 -20.53
C LEU A 276 -8.77 8.50 -21.40
N ASP A 277 -7.54 9.02 -21.28
CA ASP A 277 -7.06 10.13 -22.09
C ASP A 277 -7.03 9.79 -23.60
N LYS A 278 -6.72 8.53 -23.95
CA LYS A 278 -6.77 8.02 -25.33
C LYS A 278 -8.18 7.89 -25.87
N ILE A 279 -9.14 7.45 -25.05
CA ILE A 279 -10.53 7.23 -25.46
C ILE A 279 -11.30 8.56 -25.57
N PHE A 280 -11.19 9.40 -24.53
CA PHE A 280 -12.02 10.58 -24.36
C PHE A 280 -11.30 11.88 -24.74
N GLY A 281 -9.98 11.82 -24.92
CA GLY A 281 -9.15 12.99 -25.17
C GLY A 281 -8.64 13.61 -23.87
N LYS A 282 -7.35 13.96 -23.87
CA LYS A 282 -6.67 14.54 -22.70
C LYS A 282 -7.33 15.83 -22.19
N ASN A 283 -7.75 16.73 -23.09
CA ASN A 283 -8.37 17.99 -22.70
C ASN A 283 -9.70 17.77 -21.95
N PHE A 284 -10.53 16.85 -22.44
CA PHE A 284 -11.77 16.46 -21.80
C PHE A 284 -11.51 15.86 -20.41
N MET A 285 -10.56 14.92 -20.31
CA MET A 285 -10.22 14.29 -19.04
C MET A 285 -9.64 15.28 -18.02
N ASP A 286 -8.81 16.22 -18.47
CA ASP A 286 -8.29 17.31 -17.62
C ASP A 286 -9.40 18.26 -17.16
N GLU A 287 -10.37 18.56 -18.02
CA GLU A 287 -11.55 19.34 -17.64
C GLU A 287 -12.42 18.60 -16.63
N PHE A 288 -12.70 17.32 -16.85
CA PHE A 288 -13.49 16.50 -15.94
C PHE A 288 -12.85 16.42 -14.55
N ARG A 289 -11.54 16.10 -14.46
CA ARG A 289 -10.80 16.05 -13.19
C ARG A 289 -10.82 17.38 -12.44
N ARG A 290 -10.79 18.50 -13.17
CA ARG A 290 -10.78 19.85 -12.60
C ARG A 290 -12.16 20.33 -12.17
N SER A 291 -13.21 19.99 -12.92
CA SER A 291 -14.58 20.47 -12.71
C SER A 291 -15.40 19.57 -11.78
N HIS A 292 -15.04 18.29 -11.68
CA HIS A 292 -15.74 17.30 -10.86
C HIS A 292 -14.75 16.35 -10.15
N PRO A 293 -13.83 16.85 -9.31
CA PRO A 293 -12.86 16.03 -8.57
C PRO A 293 -13.49 14.89 -7.76
N SER A 294 -14.67 15.08 -7.14
CA SER A 294 -15.37 14.00 -6.42
C SER A 294 -15.77 12.84 -7.34
N ASP A 295 -16.37 13.13 -8.49
CA ASP A 295 -16.70 12.11 -9.50
C ASP A 295 -15.42 11.46 -10.06
N SER A 296 -14.35 12.23 -10.25
CA SER A 296 -13.06 11.69 -10.70
C SER A 296 -12.46 10.72 -9.68
N LEU A 297 -12.61 10.99 -8.38
CA LEU A 297 -12.19 10.08 -7.32
C LEU A 297 -13.04 8.80 -7.31
N GLU A 298 -14.35 8.91 -7.49
CA GLU A 298 -15.26 7.76 -7.58
C GLU A 298 -14.86 6.82 -8.74
N LEU A 299 -14.60 7.38 -9.92
CA LEU A 299 -14.17 6.64 -11.10
C LEU A 299 -12.89 5.84 -10.85
N MET A 300 -11.88 6.48 -10.23
CA MET A 300 -10.62 5.82 -9.92
C MET A 300 -10.75 4.76 -8.81
N ASN A 301 -11.55 5.01 -7.77
CA ASN A 301 -11.81 4.04 -6.72
C ASN A 301 -12.52 2.79 -7.26
N ASP A 302 -13.48 2.98 -8.18
CA ASP A 302 -14.18 1.88 -8.82
C ASP A 302 -13.24 1.02 -9.67
N PHE A 303 -12.31 1.64 -10.41
CA PHE A 303 -11.25 0.92 -11.11
C PHE A 303 -10.30 0.18 -10.15
N GLU A 304 -9.85 0.82 -9.08
CA GLU A 304 -8.97 0.21 -8.06
C GLU A 304 -9.58 -1.06 -7.45
N VAL A 305 -10.89 -1.08 -7.20
CA VAL A 305 -11.58 -2.28 -6.73
C VAL A 305 -11.60 -3.35 -7.82
N LYS A 306 -11.91 -2.98 -9.06
CA LYS A 306 -12.08 -3.91 -10.19
C LYS A 306 -10.78 -4.50 -10.71
N LYS A 307 -9.67 -3.78 -10.65
CA LYS A 307 -8.35 -4.29 -11.08
C LYS A 307 -7.85 -5.43 -10.17
N ARG A 308 -8.35 -5.51 -8.94
CA ARG A 308 -8.04 -6.58 -7.96
C ARG A 308 -8.95 -7.81 -8.09
N ALA A 309 -9.96 -7.77 -8.97
CA ALA A 309 -10.89 -8.87 -9.15
C ALA A 309 -10.35 -9.93 -10.13
N ASP A 310 -10.76 -11.18 -9.94
CA ASP A 310 -10.33 -12.32 -10.78
C ASP A 310 -10.98 -12.35 -12.18
N ARG A 311 -11.87 -11.39 -12.47
CA ARG A 311 -12.64 -11.28 -13.72
C ARG A 311 -11.74 -11.26 -14.96
N VAL A 312 -10.62 -10.55 -14.88
CA VAL A 312 -9.62 -10.45 -15.95
C VAL A 312 -8.99 -11.82 -16.24
N MET A 313 -8.76 -12.63 -15.21
CA MET A 313 -8.22 -13.99 -15.33
C MET A 313 -9.26 -14.95 -15.92
N LYS A 314 -10.54 -14.75 -15.59
CA LYS A 314 -11.68 -15.50 -16.16
C LYS A 314 -12.07 -15.07 -17.58
N GLY A 315 -11.39 -14.07 -18.16
CA GLY A 315 -11.70 -13.55 -19.49
C GLY A 315 -12.96 -12.68 -19.55
N GLU A 316 -13.53 -12.29 -18.40
CA GLU A 316 -14.76 -11.52 -18.33
C GLU A 316 -14.55 -10.02 -18.57
N VAL A 317 -15.61 -9.35 -19.04
CA VAL A 317 -15.64 -7.90 -19.25
C VAL A 317 -15.68 -7.16 -17.93
N THR A 318 -14.70 -6.27 -17.69
CA THR A 318 -14.70 -5.34 -16.55
C THR A 318 -15.61 -4.16 -16.83
N ARG A 319 -16.54 -3.86 -15.92
CA ARG A 319 -17.51 -2.76 -16.10
C ARG A 319 -17.22 -1.67 -15.10
N ILE A 320 -16.69 -0.54 -15.51
CA ILE A 320 -16.35 0.60 -14.64
C ILE A 320 -17.50 1.61 -14.73
N ARG A 321 -18.04 2.05 -13.59
CA ARG A 321 -19.17 3.00 -13.58
C ARG A 321 -18.67 4.38 -13.94
N LEU A 322 -19.32 5.00 -14.91
CA LEU A 322 -19.09 6.39 -15.28
C LEU A 322 -19.99 7.27 -14.42
N PRO A 323 -19.43 8.25 -13.68
CA PRO A 323 -20.22 9.19 -12.90
C PRO A 323 -21.19 10.00 -13.76
N ALA A 324 -22.27 10.51 -13.15
CA ALA A 324 -23.30 11.23 -13.88
C ALA A 324 -22.76 12.50 -14.55
N ASN A 325 -21.88 13.26 -13.87
CA ASN A 325 -21.32 14.48 -14.47
C ASN A 325 -20.34 14.16 -15.60
N PHE A 326 -19.63 13.01 -15.54
CA PHE A 326 -18.82 12.53 -16.65
C PHE A 326 -19.68 12.31 -17.90
N VAL A 327 -20.79 11.57 -17.76
CA VAL A 327 -21.70 11.25 -18.88
C VAL A 327 -22.34 12.54 -19.43
N ASN A 328 -22.75 13.46 -18.56
CA ASN A 328 -23.32 14.73 -18.96
C ASN A 328 -22.32 15.60 -19.74
N LEU A 329 -21.08 15.71 -19.24
CA LEU A 329 -20.01 16.45 -19.91
C LEU A 329 -19.67 15.83 -21.27
N LEU A 330 -19.58 14.49 -21.34
CA LEU A 330 -19.30 13.78 -22.57
C LEU A 330 -20.34 14.07 -23.66
N ARG A 331 -21.62 14.05 -23.28
CA ARG A 331 -22.73 14.28 -24.20
C ARG A 331 -22.87 15.73 -24.64
N HIS A 332 -22.47 16.67 -23.78
CA HIS A 332 -22.42 18.08 -24.12
C HIS A 332 -21.39 18.35 -25.23
N GLU A 333 -20.21 17.72 -25.16
CA GLU A 333 -19.16 17.89 -26.17
C GLU A 333 -19.37 17.07 -27.45
N ASN A 334 -19.92 15.85 -27.35
CA ASN A 334 -19.88 14.87 -28.44
C ASN A 334 -21.27 14.40 -28.93
N GLY A 335 -22.36 14.96 -28.39
CA GLY A 335 -23.72 14.53 -28.72
C GLY A 335 -24.15 13.25 -28.01
N GLN A 336 -25.18 12.56 -28.52
CA GLN A 336 -25.84 11.46 -27.77
C GLN A 336 -25.27 10.05 -28.02
N ASP A 337 -24.43 9.84 -29.04
CA ASP A 337 -23.79 8.53 -29.28
C ASP A 337 -22.45 8.46 -28.53
N ASP A 338 -22.51 8.06 -27.25
CA ASP A 338 -21.35 7.92 -26.36
C ASP A 338 -20.25 7.00 -26.96
N ASN A 339 -20.60 6.07 -27.86
CA ASN A 339 -19.62 5.15 -28.46
C ASN A 339 -18.96 5.70 -29.74
N SER A 340 -19.45 6.80 -30.29
CA SER A 340 -18.89 7.42 -31.51
C SER A 340 -17.41 7.80 -31.34
N ILE A 341 -17.01 8.20 -30.13
CA ILE A 341 -15.63 8.53 -29.75
C ILE A 341 -14.73 7.30 -29.55
N ILE A 342 -15.30 6.12 -29.27
CA ILE A 342 -14.53 4.88 -29.00
C ILE A 342 -14.19 4.15 -30.30
N ARG A 343 -15.14 4.11 -31.24
CA ARG A 343 -15.05 3.35 -32.51
C ARG A 343 -13.77 3.63 -33.35
N PRO A 344 -13.19 4.84 -33.36
CA PRO A 344 -11.94 5.10 -34.09
C PRO A 344 -10.72 4.39 -33.49
N HIS A 345 -10.74 4.08 -32.19
CA HIS A 345 -9.58 3.60 -31.45
C HIS A 345 -9.68 2.11 -31.08
N TYR A 346 -10.90 1.62 -30.84
CA TYR A 346 -11.15 0.29 -30.32
C TYR A 346 -12.35 -0.38 -30.99
N LYS A 347 -12.31 -1.71 -31.07
CA LYS A 347 -13.47 -2.50 -31.45
C LYS A 347 -14.50 -2.46 -30.32
N VAL A 348 -15.78 -2.44 -30.68
CA VAL A 348 -16.91 -2.36 -29.73
C VAL A 348 -16.95 -3.56 -28.75
N ASP A 349 -16.39 -4.71 -29.14
CA ASP A 349 -16.28 -5.88 -28.27
C ASP A 349 -15.18 -5.74 -27.22
N ASP A 350 -14.16 -4.92 -27.49
CA ASP A 350 -13.01 -4.69 -26.61
C ASP A 350 -13.25 -3.50 -25.67
N VAL A 351 -13.84 -2.42 -26.17
CA VAL A 351 -14.18 -1.22 -25.39
C VAL A 351 -15.53 -0.68 -25.85
N LYS A 352 -16.44 -0.43 -24.91
CA LYS A 352 -17.70 0.26 -25.19
C LYS A 352 -18.29 0.95 -23.97
N ILE A 353 -19.10 1.97 -24.21
CA ILE A 353 -20.01 2.49 -23.21
C ILE A 353 -21.36 1.78 -23.33
N SER A 354 -21.84 1.21 -22.23
CA SER A 354 -23.13 0.54 -22.16
C SER A 354 -23.89 0.99 -20.92
N LYS A 355 -24.93 1.81 -21.14
CA LYS A 355 -25.57 2.62 -20.09
C LYS A 355 -24.50 3.49 -19.41
N ASP A 356 -24.46 3.54 -18.09
CA ASP A 356 -23.50 4.35 -17.33
C ASP A 356 -22.19 3.58 -17.06
N TYR A 357 -21.75 2.69 -17.96
CA TYR A 357 -20.56 1.87 -17.72
C TYR A 357 -19.60 1.86 -18.90
N LEU A 358 -18.33 2.15 -18.62
CA LEU A 358 -17.22 1.82 -19.49
C LEU A 358 -16.92 0.32 -19.34
N CYS A 359 -17.22 -0.44 -20.38
CA CYS A 359 -16.98 -1.87 -20.47
C CYS A 359 -15.62 -2.10 -21.14
N LEU A 360 -14.70 -2.74 -20.42
CA LEU A 360 -13.37 -3.11 -20.89
C LEU A 360 -13.27 -4.63 -21.01
N GLY A 361 -12.95 -5.12 -22.20
CA GLY A 361 -12.61 -6.51 -22.44
C GLY A 361 -11.38 -6.93 -21.63
N SER A 362 -11.27 -8.22 -21.32
CA SER A 362 -10.18 -8.75 -20.50
C SER A 362 -8.80 -8.48 -21.11
N ALA A 363 -8.67 -8.50 -22.45
CA ALA A 363 -7.41 -8.15 -23.12
C ALA A 363 -6.98 -6.69 -22.87
N ILE A 364 -7.94 -5.75 -22.91
CA ILE A 364 -7.67 -4.33 -22.62
C ILE A 364 -7.23 -4.16 -21.17
N VAL A 365 -7.89 -4.83 -20.22
CA VAL A 365 -7.47 -4.71 -18.82
C VAL A 365 -6.10 -5.37 -18.60
N ARG A 366 -5.81 -6.51 -19.24
CA ARG A 366 -4.47 -7.14 -19.16
C ARG A 366 -3.37 -6.23 -19.69
N SER A 367 -3.61 -5.50 -20.78
CA SER A 367 -2.60 -4.58 -21.32
C SER A 367 -2.24 -3.46 -20.36
N LEU A 368 -3.13 -3.07 -19.44
CA LEU A 368 -2.80 -2.10 -18.38
C LEU A 368 -1.75 -2.61 -17.38
N PHE A 369 -1.60 -3.94 -17.25
CA PHE A 369 -0.59 -4.54 -16.37
C PHE A 369 0.74 -4.79 -17.08
N GLU A 370 0.78 -4.83 -18.41
CA GLU A 370 1.99 -5.17 -19.17
C GLU A 370 3.19 -4.27 -18.83
N PRO A 371 3.05 -2.94 -18.73
CA PRO A 371 4.17 -2.08 -18.37
C PRO A 371 4.72 -2.33 -16.96
N ALA A 372 3.87 -2.72 -16.00
CA ALA A 372 4.29 -3.11 -14.66
C ALA A 372 5.01 -4.46 -14.69
N ILE A 373 4.40 -5.47 -15.34
CA ILE A 373 4.97 -6.82 -15.47
C ILE A 373 6.34 -6.80 -16.16
N ALA A 374 6.50 -5.99 -17.22
CA ALA A 374 7.76 -5.87 -17.94
C ALA A 374 8.87 -5.30 -17.05
N SER A 375 8.58 -4.25 -16.27
CA SER A 375 9.53 -3.69 -15.29
C SER A 375 9.86 -4.69 -14.19
N ASN A 376 8.87 -5.47 -13.75
CA ASN A 376 9.03 -6.47 -12.71
C ASN A 376 9.97 -7.62 -13.14
N ARG A 377 9.84 -8.07 -14.40
CA ARG A 377 10.72 -9.10 -14.98
C ARG A 377 12.19 -8.66 -14.97
N GLN A 378 12.47 -7.42 -15.36
CA GLN A 378 13.84 -6.90 -15.39
C GLN A 378 14.47 -6.85 -13.98
N SER A 379 13.68 -6.48 -12.97
CA SER A 379 14.15 -6.45 -11.57
C SER A 379 14.43 -7.85 -11.04
N PHE A 380 13.58 -8.82 -11.39
CA PHE A 380 13.79 -10.23 -11.06
C PHE A 380 15.07 -10.80 -11.69
N GLU A 381 15.31 -10.53 -12.98
CA GLU A 381 16.52 -11.00 -13.70
C GLU A 381 17.80 -10.48 -13.02
N LYS A 382 17.84 -9.18 -12.65
CA LYS A 382 18.96 -8.59 -11.91
C LYS A 382 19.21 -9.24 -10.56
N ALA A 383 18.15 -9.50 -9.79
CA ALA A 383 18.26 -10.15 -8.49
C ALA A 383 18.74 -11.60 -8.60
N SER A 384 18.32 -12.31 -9.67
CA SER A 384 18.78 -13.67 -9.94
C SER A 384 20.24 -13.71 -10.38
N GLU A 385 20.70 -12.77 -11.21
CA GLU A 385 22.08 -12.71 -11.70
C GLU A 385 23.08 -12.39 -10.57
N ALA A 386 22.72 -11.48 -9.66
CA ALA A 386 23.55 -11.08 -8.52
C ALA A 386 23.82 -12.22 -7.52
N LYS A 387 23.10 -13.34 -7.61
CA LYS A 387 23.33 -14.56 -6.81
C LYS A 387 24.24 -15.59 -7.47
N CYS A 388 24.48 -15.48 -8.78
CA CYS A 388 25.34 -16.42 -9.52
C CYS A 388 26.83 -16.03 -9.47
N THR A 389 27.17 -14.96 -8.76
CA THR A 389 28.53 -14.43 -8.53
C THR A 389 28.82 -14.35 -7.06
#